data_AF-A0A401LTB0-F1
#
_entry.id   AF-A0A401LTB0-F1
#
_cell.length_a   1.000
_cell.length_b   1.000
_cell.length_c   1.000
_cell.angle_alpha   90.00
_cell.angle_beta   90.00
_cell.angle_gamma   90.00
#
_symmetry.space_group_name_H-M   'P 1'
#
loop_
_entity.id
_entity.type
_entity.pdbx_description
1 polymer ?
#
loop_
_entity_poly.entity_id
_entity_poly.type
_entity_poly.pdbx_seq_one_letter_code
_entity_poly.pdbx_strand_id
1 'polypeptide(L)'
;MDDTLQYSEYHPGPDCGVQDGDKDMRLKVSVPRTYGKTGTGSLSREERIDTLDVLVFAPGPDGKMYLRASATGSEVKNDEGNVVANVFEVVMPLGRNMDVHVFANSHRELMRSGAFGNIGKEMQTVLGMVAHSRKYDLQKDDQLLPMHGSVTGVTVDKDSKDVLPVSVLRSVAKVSVMLNGKMDAGNDWLTGGELDEKEFELRELYAFYPADSGRVATADTTVFYTVIPDSGNVRTATLPAKLKAGNRPDTLSIIKTSKVTEIESIYLYENIPWTKDGYDYATTRMVVGGIYTDPRTHKVDTNADGTSRVSYYRINFQNVYDTATPVQYPVLRNHHYVFNITSVAAPGYDTPRQAAEGKPININVTVIDWKNEINNVEYDGQSYFDLSERIIRLPRNAGSERSIEVESNVDEALWGMYFKDTHNGATTPQTWYKDKLGTDSVAPTLETVLKNSRYEVTKSGTKITVKALKAYKDLPAAPTTETRDDVLIIKVKNLYISLIITQVDKSPDDWGGGGSGSSEVGGKGEEGNVDGVTENDRENGNGESGTPDTEVKFDNKTTK
;
A
#
# COMPACT_ATOMS: atom_id res chain seq x y z
N MET A 1 -35.16 -3.57 14.36
CA MET A 1 -35.50 -2.61 13.30
C MET A 1 -35.53 -1.27 13.98
N ASP A 2 -34.51 -0.45 13.73
CA ASP A 2 -34.38 0.91 14.24
C ASP A 2 -34.87 1.83 13.12
N ASP A 3 -35.97 2.55 13.35
CA ASP A 3 -36.67 3.38 12.36
C ASP A 3 -35.98 4.73 12.09
N THR A 4 -34.66 4.83 12.31
CA THR A 4 -33.89 6.07 12.14
C THR A 4 -33.10 6.15 10.83
N LEU A 5 -33.15 5.13 9.98
CA LEU A 5 -32.48 5.11 8.68
C LEU A 5 -33.20 6.02 7.67
N GLN A 6 -32.53 7.08 7.22
CA GLN A 6 -33.01 7.92 6.11
C GLN A 6 -32.45 7.43 4.78
N TYR A 7 -33.33 6.94 3.92
CA TYR A 7 -33.04 6.58 2.53
C TYR A 7 -33.43 7.73 1.60
N SER A 8 -32.70 7.89 0.50
CA SER A 8 -33.19 8.67 -0.65
C SER A 8 -33.52 7.69 -1.77
N GLU A 9 -34.78 7.65 -2.18
CA GLU A 9 -35.28 6.72 -3.20
C GLU A 9 -34.85 7.15 -4.61
N TYR A 10 -34.36 6.18 -5.40
CA TYR A 10 -34.11 6.31 -6.83
C TYR A 10 -35.19 5.56 -7.61
N HIS A 11 -35.66 6.16 -8.71
CA HIS A 11 -36.56 5.48 -9.65
C HIS A 11 -35.76 4.82 -10.79
N PRO A 12 -35.73 3.48 -10.85
CA PRO A 12 -34.97 2.77 -11.87
C PRO A 12 -35.52 2.94 -13.29
N GLY A 13 -34.61 2.92 -14.26
CA GLY A 13 -34.94 2.72 -15.66
C GLY A 13 -35.43 1.29 -15.95
N PRO A 14 -35.94 1.01 -17.15
CA PRO A 14 -36.82 -0.12 -17.44
C PRO A 14 -36.23 -1.54 -17.24
N ASP A 15 -34.93 -1.68 -16.96
CA ASP A 15 -34.26 -2.98 -16.71
C ASP A 15 -33.96 -3.27 -15.23
N CYS A 16 -34.33 -2.39 -14.30
CA CYS A 16 -34.11 -2.64 -12.87
C CYS A 16 -35.43 -2.94 -12.16
N GLY A 17 -35.84 -4.21 -12.18
CA GLY A 17 -36.94 -4.70 -11.35
C GLY A 17 -36.63 -4.48 -9.87
N VAL A 18 -37.37 -3.60 -9.21
CA VAL A 18 -37.34 -3.44 -7.76
C VAL A 18 -38.14 -4.59 -7.15
N GLN A 19 -37.56 -5.34 -6.22
CA GLN A 19 -38.30 -6.26 -5.36
C GLN A 19 -38.14 -5.83 -3.90
N ASP A 20 -39.25 -5.89 -3.17
CA ASP A 20 -39.38 -5.60 -1.75
C ASP A 20 -38.54 -6.59 -0.92
N GLY A 21 -37.73 -6.09 0.02
CA GLY A 21 -36.86 -6.90 0.90
C GLY A 21 -35.35 -6.72 0.69
N ASP A 22 -34.86 -5.48 0.81
CA ASP A 22 -33.43 -5.13 0.79
C ASP A 22 -32.64 -5.97 1.82
N LYS A 23 -31.53 -6.58 1.37
CA LYS A 23 -30.65 -7.40 2.21
C LYS A 23 -29.50 -6.57 2.78
N ASP A 24 -29.24 -6.78 4.07
CA ASP A 24 -28.07 -6.29 4.79
C ASP A 24 -26.77 -6.85 4.16
N MET A 25 -25.75 -6.01 3.95
CA MET A 25 -24.41 -6.46 3.56
C MET A 25 -23.41 -6.11 4.67
N ARG A 26 -22.59 -7.06 5.11
CA ARG A 26 -21.48 -6.76 6.05
C ARG A 26 -20.25 -6.37 5.24
N LEU A 27 -19.70 -5.21 5.55
CA LEU A 27 -18.43 -4.77 5.03
C LEU A 27 -17.35 -5.12 6.06
N LYS A 28 -16.33 -5.87 5.63
CA LYS A 28 -15.10 -6.00 6.42
C LYS A 28 -14.08 -5.04 5.83
N VAL A 29 -13.67 -4.06 6.62
CA VAL A 29 -12.68 -3.08 6.19
C VAL A 29 -11.33 -3.51 6.74
N SER A 30 -10.38 -3.76 5.85
CA SER A 30 -8.99 -3.97 6.22
C SER A 30 -8.25 -2.64 6.12
N VAL A 31 -7.54 -2.27 7.18
CA VAL A 31 -6.65 -1.10 7.18
C VAL A 31 -5.22 -1.61 7.06
N PRO A 32 -4.38 -1.07 6.16
CA PRO A 32 -2.95 -1.30 6.14
C PRO A 32 -2.39 -1.10 7.55
N ARG A 33 -1.78 -2.16 8.06
CA ARG A 33 -1.12 -2.16 9.36
C ARG A 33 -0.17 -0.97 9.40
N THR A 34 -0.14 -0.28 10.54
CA THR A 34 0.88 0.75 10.76
C THR A 34 2.13 0.12 11.30
N TYR A 35 3.27 0.61 10.83
CA TYR A 35 4.55 0.42 11.52
C TYR A 35 4.49 1.22 12.83
N GLY A 36 3.92 0.60 13.86
CA GLY A 36 3.62 1.23 15.14
C GLY A 36 3.59 0.21 16.27
N LYS A 37 4.09 0.63 17.43
CA LYS A 37 4.26 -0.18 18.64
C LYS A 37 2.91 -0.80 19.06
N THR A 38 2.75 -2.11 18.89
CA THR A 38 1.59 -2.86 19.40
C THR A 38 1.65 -2.88 20.92
N GLY A 39 0.94 -1.94 21.54
CA GLY A 39 0.74 -1.91 22.98
C GLY A 39 -0.75 -1.89 23.29
N THR A 40 -1.23 -2.97 23.92
CA THR A 40 -2.59 -3.18 24.47
C THR A 40 -3.69 -3.38 23.43
N GLY A 41 -4.68 -4.22 23.74
CA GLY A 41 -5.73 -4.71 22.81
C GLY A 41 -6.72 -3.66 22.28
N SER A 42 -6.32 -2.40 22.14
CA SER A 42 -7.04 -1.32 21.46
C SER A 42 -6.28 -0.95 20.19
N LEU A 43 -6.99 -0.81 19.07
CA LEU A 43 -6.40 -0.31 17.82
C LEU A 43 -5.83 1.10 18.02
N SER A 44 -4.69 1.38 17.38
CA SER A 44 -4.14 2.73 17.34
C SER A 44 -5.09 3.67 16.60
N ARG A 45 -5.04 4.99 16.85
CA ARG A 45 -5.84 5.97 16.09
C ARG A 45 -5.55 5.93 14.59
N GLU A 46 -4.38 5.41 14.21
CA GLU A 46 -4.00 5.27 12.82
C GLU A 46 -4.75 4.12 12.16
N GLU A 47 -5.16 3.08 12.90
CA GLU A 47 -5.85 1.87 12.40
C GLU A 47 -7.35 1.82 12.73
N ARG A 48 -7.79 2.65 13.67
CA ARG A 48 -9.16 2.69 14.19
C ARG A 48 -10.12 3.36 13.20
N ILE A 49 -11.22 2.68 12.91
CA ILE A 49 -12.36 3.22 12.17
C ILE A 49 -13.55 3.35 13.12
N ASP A 50 -14.06 4.57 13.28
CA ASP A 50 -15.26 4.84 14.09
C ASP A 50 -16.49 5.11 13.24
N THR A 51 -16.28 5.71 12.08
CA THR A 51 -17.37 6.01 11.15
C THR A 51 -17.03 5.44 9.80
N LEU A 52 -18.04 4.91 9.14
CA LEU A 52 -17.93 4.34 7.83
C LEU A 52 -19.07 4.84 6.97
N ASP A 53 -18.73 5.32 5.79
CA ASP A 53 -19.69 5.69 4.76
C ASP A 53 -19.33 5.00 3.46
N VAL A 54 -20.35 4.66 2.68
CA VAL A 54 -20.21 3.94 1.42
C VAL A 54 -20.91 4.72 0.32
N LEU A 55 -20.21 4.88 -0.79
CA LEU A 55 -20.78 5.36 -2.05
C LEU A 55 -20.76 4.21 -3.06
N VAL A 56 -21.92 3.86 -3.59
CA VAL A 56 -22.09 2.79 -4.59
C VAL A 56 -22.31 3.42 -5.95
N PHE A 57 -21.44 3.11 -6.90
CA PHE A 57 -21.54 3.56 -8.27
C PHE A 57 -21.96 2.40 -9.19
N ALA A 58 -22.81 2.68 -10.17
CA ALA A 58 -23.30 1.70 -11.13
C ALA A 58 -23.01 2.16 -12.58
N PRO A 59 -22.88 1.22 -13.53
CA PRO A 59 -22.61 1.56 -14.92
C PRO A 59 -23.81 2.29 -15.53
N GLY A 60 -23.53 3.42 -16.19
CA GLY A 60 -24.47 4.15 -17.02
C GLY A 60 -24.42 3.71 -18.48
N PRO A 61 -25.33 4.23 -19.33
CA PRO A 61 -25.42 3.85 -20.75
C PRO A 61 -24.16 4.17 -21.57
N ASP A 62 -23.34 5.10 -21.12
CA ASP A 62 -22.09 5.51 -21.77
C ASP A 62 -20.86 4.72 -21.29
N GLY A 63 -21.07 3.69 -20.45
CA GLY A 63 -20.01 2.87 -19.87
C GLY A 63 -19.28 3.51 -18.69
N LYS A 64 -19.65 4.72 -18.25
CA LYS A 64 -19.10 5.35 -17.05
C LYS A 64 -19.87 4.96 -15.80
N MET A 65 -19.26 5.18 -14.65
CA MET A 65 -19.84 4.90 -13.35
C MET A 65 -20.56 6.13 -12.79
N TYR A 66 -21.77 5.95 -12.27
CA TYR A 66 -22.61 7.00 -11.71
C TYR A 66 -23.07 6.64 -10.31
N LEU A 67 -23.13 7.63 -9.41
CA LEU A 67 -23.53 7.42 -8.02
C LEU A 67 -24.98 6.92 -8.01
N ARG A 68 -25.17 5.71 -7.49
CA ARG A 68 -26.47 5.06 -7.42
C ARG A 68 -27.06 5.12 -6.02
N ALA A 69 -26.22 4.94 -5.01
CA ALA A 69 -26.63 4.99 -3.62
C ALA A 69 -25.47 5.46 -2.75
N SER A 70 -25.83 6.00 -1.58
CA SER A 70 -24.93 6.34 -0.50
C SER A 70 -25.52 5.79 0.80
N ALA A 71 -24.69 5.22 1.67
CA ALA A 71 -25.13 4.63 2.91
C ALA A 71 -24.11 4.86 4.02
N THR A 72 -24.57 5.04 5.25
CA THR A 72 -23.72 5.09 6.45
C THR A 72 -23.74 3.71 7.09
N GLY A 73 -22.56 3.20 7.43
CA GLY A 73 -22.39 1.91 8.08
C GLY A 73 -22.74 1.97 9.57
N SER A 74 -23.30 0.89 10.07
CA SER A 74 -23.58 0.68 11.49
C SER A 74 -22.54 -0.24 12.10
N GLU A 75 -22.12 0.03 13.34
CA GLU A 75 -21.21 -0.84 14.09
C GLU A 75 -21.82 -2.22 14.31
N VAL A 76 -21.02 -3.27 14.12
CA VAL A 76 -21.42 -4.65 14.40
C VAL A 76 -21.03 -5.03 15.82
N LYS A 77 -21.90 -5.79 16.51
CA LYS A 77 -21.62 -6.35 17.85
C LYS A 77 -21.47 -7.87 17.79
N ASN A 78 -20.60 -8.44 18.60
CA ASN A 78 -20.47 -9.89 18.77
C ASN A 78 -21.60 -10.44 19.66
N ASP A 79 -21.64 -11.77 19.85
CA ASP A 79 -22.66 -12.45 20.67
C ASP A 79 -22.64 -12.01 22.15
N GLU A 80 -21.56 -11.41 22.61
CA GLU A 80 -21.38 -10.87 23.96
C GLU A 80 -21.81 -9.39 24.06
N GLY A 81 -22.24 -8.77 22.96
CA GLY A 81 -22.66 -7.37 22.88
C GLY A 81 -21.52 -6.35 22.70
N ASN A 82 -20.28 -6.82 22.54
CA ASN A 82 -19.10 -5.98 22.32
C ASN A 82 -18.99 -5.55 20.86
N VAL A 83 -18.66 -4.28 20.61
CA VAL A 83 -18.42 -3.78 19.24
C VAL A 83 -17.23 -4.50 18.63
N VAL A 84 -17.43 -5.04 17.43
CA VAL A 84 -16.38 -5.67 16.64
C VAL A 84 -15.63 -4.57 15.90
N ALA A 85 -14.39 -4.34 16.31
CA ALA A 85 -13.55 -3.29 15.72
C ALA A 85 -13.41 -3.45 14.20
N ASN A 86 -13.51 -2.34 13.46
CA ASN A 86 -13.38 -2.26 12.00
C ASN A 86 -14.37 -3.13 11.20
N VAL A 87 -15.50 -3.53 11.79
CA VAL A 87 -16.56 -4.26 11.10
C VAL A 87 -17.85 -3.46 11.15
N PHE A 88 -18.41 -3.21 9.97
CA PHE A 88 -19.61 -2.40 9.80
C PHE A 88 -20.63 -3.12 8.91
N GLU A 89 -21.90 -2.89 9.20
CA GLU A 89 -23.02 -3.32 8.37
C GLU A 89 -23.52 -2.15 7.52
N VAL A 90 -23.71 -2.39 6.23
CA VAL A 90 -24.10 -1.36 5.24
C VAL A 90 -25.18 -1.94 4.33
N VAL A 91 -26.26 -1.19 4.14
CA VAL A 91 -27.31 -1.56 3.18
C VAL A 91 -26.91 -1.07 1.79
N MET A 92 -26.90 -1.97 0.80
CA MET A 92 -26.54 -1.66 -0.59
C MET A 92 -27.61 -2.11 -1.58
N PRO A 93 -27.81 -1.36 -2.67
CA PRO A 93 -28.81 -1.71 -3.68
C PRO A 93 -28.39 -2.95 -4.48
N LEU A 94 -29.36 -3.77 -4.90
CA LEU A 94 -29.14 -4.89 -5.81
C LEU A 94 -28.59 -4.40 -7.16
N GLY A 95 -27.57 -5.06 -7.70
CA GLY A 95 -26.97 -4.65 -8.97
C GLY A 95 -25.75 -5.47 -9.36
N ARG A 96 -25.30 -5.33 -10.62
CA ARG A 96 -24.11 -5.98 -11.16
C ARG A 96 -23.09 -4.93 -11.58
N ASN A 97 -21.82 -5.33 -11.60
CA ASN A 97 -20.70 -4.50 -12.05
C ASN A 97 -20.63 -3.12 -11.37
N MET A 98 -20.91 -3.07 -10.06
CA MET A 98 -20.89 -1.84 -9.28
C MET A 98 -19.50 -1.58 -8.70
N ASP A 99 -19.16 -0.31 -8.57
CA ASP A 99 -17.96 0.12 -7.84
C ASP A 99 -18.38 0.62 -6.47
N VAL A 100 -17.86 -0.02 -5.42
CA VAL A 100 -18.17 0.29 -4.03
C VAL A 100 -16.98 1.05 -3.45
N HIS A 101 -17.20 2.31 -3.10
CA HIS A 101 -16.20 3.17 -2.47
C HIS A 101 -16.51 3.34 -1.00
N VAL A 102 -15.50 3.12 -0.16
CA VAL A 102 -15.60 3.10 1.29
C VAL A 102 -14.80 4.25 1.85
N PHE A 103 -15.42 5.00 2.75
CA PHE A 103 -14.87 6.18 3.40
C PHE A 103 -14.89 5.97 4.90
N ALA A 104 -13.72 5.80 5.49
CA ALA A 104 -13.60 5.72 6.94
C ALA A 104 -13.25 7.09 7.52
N ASN A 105 -13.85 7.42 8.66
CA ASN A 105 -13.59 8.64 9.43
C ASN A 105 -13.74 9.94 8.60
N SER A 106 -14.67 9.93 7.63
CA SER A 106 -14.82 11.01 6.62
C SER A 106 -16.27 11.46 6.40
N HIS A 107 -17.19 11.06 7.28
CA HIS A 107 -18.62 11.40 7.17
C HIS A 107 -18.85 12.90 6.99
N ARG A 108 -18.16 13.71 7.79
CA ARG A 108 -18.27 15.16 7.73
C ARG A 108 -17.84 15.74 6.39
N GLU A 109 -16.78 15.20 5.79
CA GLU A 109 -16.26 15.61 4.49
C GLU A 109 -17.22 15.22 3.35
N LEU A 110 -17.86 14.05 3.43
CA LEU A 110 -18.89 13.62 2.50
C LEU A 110 -20.13 14.52 2.55
N MET A 111 -20.62 14.84 3.75
CA MET A 111 -21.76 15.74 3.93
C MET A 111 -21.44 17.17 3.49
N ARG A 112 -20.27 17.71 3.86
CA ARG A 112 -19.87 19.08 3.50
C ARG A 112 -19.66 19.26 2.00
N SER A 113 -19.11 18.24 1.32
CA SER A 113 -18.95 18.26 -0.13
C SER A 113 -20.27 18.05 -0.88
N GLY A 114 -21.31 17.55 -0.20
CA GLY A 114 -22.57 17.15 -0.80
C GLY A 114 -22.48 15.81 -1.54
N ALA A 115 -21.36 15.08 -1.46
CA ALA A 115 -21.15 13.83 -2.20
C ALA A 115 -22.26 12.80 -1.93
N PHE A 116 -22.73 12.72 -0.69
CA PHE A 116 -23.82 11.83 -0.26
C PHE A 116 -25.13 12.08 -1.04
N GLY A 117 -25.46 13.34 -1.34
CA GLY A 117 -26.70 13.71 -2.02
C GLY A 117 -26.62 13.75 -3.55
N ASN A 118 -25.47 13.42 -4.15
CA ASN A 118 -25.22 13.61 -5.59
C ASN A 118 -25.62 12.39 -6.45
N ILE A 119 -26.76 11.75 -6.14
CA ILE A 119 -27.26 10.59 -6.89
C ILE A 119 -27.37 10.95 -8.39
N GLY A 120 -26.94 10.05 -9.26
CA GLY A 120 -26.92 10.21 -10.70
C GLY A 120 -25.73 11.02 -11.26
N LYS A 121 -24.78 11.46 -10.41
CA LYS A 121 -23.54 12.12 -10.86
C LYS A 121 -22.43 11.13 -11.15
N GLU A 122 -21.59 11.48 -12.12
CA GLU A 122 -20.46 10.67 -12.57
C GLU A 122 -19.40 10.53 -11.46
N MET A 123 -18.78 9.34 -11.36
CA MET A 123 -17.91 8.94 -10.26
C MET A 123 -16.71 9.85 -10.03
N GLN A 124 -15.95 10.21 -11.06
CA GLN A 124 -14.81 11.12 -10.94
C GLN A 124 -15.23 12.47 -10.38
N THR A 125 -16.41 12.95 -10.78
CA THR A 125 -16.99 14.19 -10.26
C THR A 125 -17.33 14.09 -8.78
N VAL A 126 -17.97 13.00 -8.36
CA VAL A 126 -18.39 12.79 -6.95
C VAL A 126 -17.20 12.53 -6.03
N LEU A 127 -16.28 11.62 -6.40
CA LEU A 127 -15.07 11.41 -5.59
C LEU A 127 -14.19 12.66 -5.61
N GLY A 128 -14.21 13.40 -6.72
CA GLY A 128 -13.36 14.55 -6.92
C GLY A 128 -13.65 15.75 -6.03
N MET A 129 -14.85 15.82 -5.43
CA MET A 129 -15.25 16.89 -4.51
C MET A 129 -14.98 16.57 -3.02
N VAL A 130 -14.68 15.32 -2.67
CA VAL A 130 -14.45 14.91 -1.28
C VAL A 130 -13.02 15.27 -0.85
N ALA A 131 -12.89 16.35 -0.08
CA ALA A 131 -11.61 16.83 0.41
C ALA A 131 -11.65 17.16 1.91
N HIS A 132 -10.61 16.73 2.62
CA HIS A 132 -10.38 17.04 4.02
C HIS A 132 -9.49 18.30 4.10
N SER A 133 -9.86 19.28 4.94
CA SER A 133 -9.21 20.61 4.94
C SER A 133 -8.96 21.15 6.36
N ARG A 134 -8.50 20.26 7.26
CA ARG A 134 -8.39 20.52 8.70
C ARG A 134 -7.04 20.04 9.25
N LYS A 135 -5.95 20.55 8.67
CA LYS A 135 -4.58 20.10 8.97
C LYS A 135 -4.19 20.16 10.45
N TYR A 136 -4.76 21.10 11.22
CA TYR A 136 -4.51 21.21 12.66
C TYR A 136 -5.24 20.14 13.48
N ASP A 137 -6.45 19.75 13.06
CA ASP A 137 -7.20 18.67 13.74
C ASP A 137 -6.46 17.35 13.61
N LEU A 138 -5.87 17.07 12.45
CA LEU A 138 -5.10 15.84 12.20
C LEU A 138 -3.92 15.65 13.17
N GLN A 139 -3.47 16.69 13.87
CA GLN A 139 -2.36 16.57 14.81
C GLN A 139 -2.81 16.13 16.21
N LYS A 140 -4.11 16.21 16.53
CA LYS A 140 -4.63 15.89 17.86
C LYS A 140 -4.88 14.40 18.01
N ASP A 141 -4.60 13.84 19.19
CA ASP A 141 -4.66 12.40 19.46
C ASP A 141 -6.07 11.81 19.46
N ASP A 142 -7.09 12.64 19.71
CA ASP A 142 -8.50 12.27 19.68
C ASP A 142 -9.10 12.30 18.26
N GLN A 143 -8.38 12.83 17.27
CA GLN A 143 -8.88 12.95 15.90
C GLN A 143 -8.44 11.75 15.05
N LEU A 144 -9.42 11.05 14.51
CA LEU A 144 -9.19 9.91 13.63
C LEU A 144 -8.79 10.35 12.22
N LEU A 145 -8.04 9.49 11.55
CA LEU A 145 -7.51 9.78 10.22
C LEU A 145 -8.54 9.41 9.14
N PRO A 146 -8.79 10.30 8.16
CA PRO A 146 -9.66 9.99 7.02
C PRO A 146 -9.01 8.92 6.14
N MET A 147 -9.79 7.90 5.75
CA MET A 147 -9.31 6.81 4.89
C MET A 147 -10.29 6.53 3.76
N HIS A 148 -9.78 6.02 2.64
CA HIS A 148 -10.56 5.68 1.46
C HIS A 148 -10.12 4.35 0.86
N GLY A 149 -11.07 3.52 0.46
CA GLY A 149 -10.84 2.28 -0.26
C GLY A 149 -11.93 2.05 -1.31
N SER A 150 -11.70 1.11 -2.22
CA SER A 150 -12.70 0.76 -3.22
C SER A 150 -12.58 -0.68 -3.69
N VAL A 151 -13.72 -1.27 -4.07
CA VAL A 151 -13.78 -2.54 -4.78
C VAL A 151 -14.62 -2.36 -6.03
N THR A 152 -14.10 -2.81 -7.16
CA THR A 152 -14.77 -2.70 -8.46
C THR A 152 -15.45 -4.00 -8.86
N GLY A 153 -16.44 -3.93 -9.75
CA GLY A 153 -17.09 -5.12 -10.30
C GLY A 153 -17.96 -5.91 -9.31
N VAL A 154 -18.43 -5.26 -8.24
CA VAL A 154 -19.26 -5.88 -7.21
C VAL A 154 -20.63 -6.24 -7.77
N THR A 155 -21.07 -7.46 -7.47
CA THR A 155 -22.44 -7.92 -7.75
C THR A 155 -23.17 -8.20 -6.44
N VAL A 156 -24.29 -7.52 -6.26
CA VAL A 156 -25.22 -7.69 -5.15
C VAL A 156 -26.50 -8.29 -5.69
N ASP A 157 -26.78 -9.53 -5.33
CA ASP A 157 -28.02 -10.24 -5.63
C ASP A 157 -28.59 -10.90 -4.36
N LYS A 158 -29.77 -11.52 -4.47
CA LYS A 158 -30.46 -12.19 -3.36
C LYS A 158 -29.64 -13.33 -2.72
N ASP A 159 -28.58 -13.79 -3.37
CA ASP A 159 -27.72 -14.88 -2.94
C ASP A 159 -26.29 -14.40 -2.58
N SER A 160 -26.02 -13.09 -2.65
CA SER A 160 -24.72 -12.50 -2.28
C SER A 160 -24.35 -12.84 -0.83
N LYS A 161 -23.09 -13.22 -0.64
CA LYS A 161 -22.54 -13.56 0.68
C LYS A 161 -22.39 -12.32 1.55
N ASP A 162 -22.44 -12.55 2.86
CA ASP A 162 -22.50 -11.49 3.88
C ASP A 162 -21.25 -10.60 3.98
N VAL A 163 -20.14 -10.85 3.27
CA VAL A 163 -18.87 -10.16 3.50
C VAL A 163 -18.22 -9.66 2.21
N LEU A 164 -18.04 -8.34 2.12
CA LEU A 164 -17.20 -7.68 1.10
C LEU A 164 -15.93 -7.12 1.76
N PRO A 165 -14.73 -7.69 1.50
CA PRO A 165 -13.48 -7.16 2.02
C PRO A 165 -13.03 -5.92 1.22
N VAL A 166 -12.76 -4.82 1.91
CA VAL A 166 -12.24 -3.59 1.28
C VAL A 166 -11.01 -3.10 2.03
N SER A 167 -9.89 -2.94 1.31
CA SER A 167 -8.70 -2.30 1.86
C SER A 167 -8.84 -0.78 1.75
N VAL A 168 -8.64 -0.06 2.86
CA VAL A 168 -8.72 1.41 2.90
C VAL A 168 -7.35 2.02 3.16
N LEU A 169 -7.00 3.11 2.46
CA LEU A 169 -5.75 3.82 2.65
C LEU A 169 -5.97 5.12 3.40
N ARG A 170 -5.03 5.47 4.28
CA ARG A 170 -5.01 6.80 4.90
C ARG A 170 -4.91 7.85 3.80
N SER A 171 -5.75 8.89 3.91
CA SER A 171 -5.73 10.04 2.99
C SER A 171 -4.62 11.06 3.34
N VAL A 172 -3.76 10.71 4.29
CA VAL A 172 -2.69 11.54 4.85
C VAL A 172 -1.38 10.77 4.87
N ALA A 173 -0.27 11.48 4.83
CA ALA A 173 1.07 10.98 5.12
C ALA A 173 1.42 11.21 6.59
N LYS A 174 2.37 10.43 7.11
CA LYS A 174 2.99 10.61 8.42
C LYS A 174 4.45 11.00 8.24
N VAL A 175 4.94 11.90 9.09
CA VAL A 175 6.36 12.31 9.10
C VAL A 175 6.91 12.26 10.50
N SER A 176 8.02 11.52 10.65
CA SER A 176 8.78 11.36 11.87
C SER A 176 10.22 11.82 11.70
N VAL A 177 10.86 12.18 12.80
CA VAL A 177 12.30 12.40 12.86
C VAL A 177 12.89 11.61 14.02
N MET A 178 14.05 11.01 13.81
CA MET A 178 14.77 10.25 14.82
C MET A 178 16.28 10.41 14.65
N LEU A 179 17.01 10.18 15.74
CA LEU A 179 18.48 10.14 15.74
C LEU A 179 18.95 8.70 15.57
N ASN A 180 19.90 8.47 14.65
CA ASN A 180 20.56 7.17 14.44
C ASN A 180 19.62 5.95 14.54
N GLY A 181 18.54 6.01 13.77
CA GLY A 181 17.46 5.03 13.77
C GLY A 181 17.96 3.62 13.48
N LYS A 182 17.58 2.66 14.31
CA LYS A 182 17.93 1.24 14.15
C LYS A 182 16.66 0.38 14.20
N MET A 183 16.65 -0.69 13.40
CA MET A 183 15.61 -1.70 13.50
C MET A 183 15.70 -2.37 14.87
N ASP A 184 14.57 -2.45 15.56
CA ASP A 184 14.51 -3.14 16.86
C ASP A 184 14.63 -4.65 16.66
N ALA A 185 15.50 -5.30 17.42
CA ALA A 185 15.75 -6.73 17.30
C ALA A 185 14.60 -7.51 17.95
N GLY A 186 13.54 -7.73 17.18
CA GLY A 186 12.33 -8.46 17.60
C GLY A 186 11.04 -7.83 17.11
N ASN A 187 11.10 -6.63 16.56
CA ASN A 187 9.93 -5.90 16.12
C ASN A 187 10.27 -5.16 14.80
N ASP A 188 9.45 -5.27 13.75
CA ASP A 188 9.72 -4.69 12.42
C ASP A 188 9.57 -3.14 12.36
N TRP A 189 10.06 -2.41 13.37
CA TRP A 189 9.98 -0.95 13.45
C TRP A 189 11.31 -0.31 13.82
N LEU A 190 11.48 0.96 13.40
CA LEU A 190 12.65 1.78 13.70
C LEU A 190 12.52 2.44 15.07
N THR A 191 13.59 2.33 15.85
CA THR A 191 13.76 3.05 17.13
C THR A 191 14.76 4.19 16.98
N GLY A 192 14.44 5.36 17.55
CA GLY A 192 15.43 6.42 17.72
C GLY A 192 16.48 6.08 18.78
N GLY A 193 17.75 6.24 18.44
CA GLY A 193 18.91 6.09 19.32
C GLY A 193 19.58 7.42 19.67
N GLU A 194 20.87 7.37 19.97
CA GLU A 194 21.72 8.55 20.15
C GLU A 194 22.72 8.61 18.99
N LEU A 195 23.17 9.82 18.65
CA LEU A 195 24.30 10.00 17.73
C LEU A 195 25.60 9.58 18.43
N ASP A 196 26.54 9.02 17.66
CA ASP A 196 27.77 8.45 18.22
C ASP A 196 28.64 9.50 18.93
N GLU A 197 28.69 10.73 18.39
CA GLU A 197 29.45 11.84 18.99
C GLU A 197 28.62 12.72 19.93
N LYS A 198 27.32 12.42 20.09
CA LYS A 198 26.35 13.18 20.91
C LYS A 198 26.30 14.67 20.54
N GLU A 199 26.52 14.97 19.28
CA GLU A 199 26.64 16.32 18.75
C GLU A 199 25.29 17.06 18.66
N PHE A 200 24.17 16.37 18.86
CA PHE A 200 22.85 16.96 18.65
C PHE A 200 21.80 16.41 19.62
N GLU A 201 21.15 17.32 20.35
CA GLU A 201 19.94 17.01 21.13
C GLU A 201 18.70 17.43 20.35
N LEU A 202 17.97 16.48 19.79
CA LEU A 202 16.71 16.73 19.09
C LEU A 202 15.64 17.25 20.05
N ARG A 203 14.93 18.31 19.62
CA ARG A 203 13.88 18.99 20.40
C ARG A 203 12.62 19.30 19.59
N GLU A 204 12.79 19.70 18.33
CA GLU A 204 11.71 20.32 17.57
C GLU A 204 11.61 19.76 16.16
N LEU A 205 10.38 19.66 15.65
CA LEU A 205 10.06 19.33 14.27
C LEU A 205 9.02 20.31 13.75
N TYR A 206 9.24 20.84 12.55
CA TYR A 206 8.34 21.77 11.88
C TYR A 206 8.04 21.29 10.45
N ALA A 207 6.80 21.45 10.03
CA ALA A 207 6.40 21.40 8.63
C ALA A 207 6.00 22.81 8.16
N PHE A 208 6.78 23.38 7.25
CA PHE A 208 6.52 24.64 6.57
C PHE A 208 5.78 24.40 5.26
N TYR A 209 4.87 25.33 4.93
CA TYR A 209 4.04 25.29 3.72
C TYR A 209 3.22 23.99 3.53
N PRO A 210 2.71 23.35 4.61
CA PRO A 210 1.92 22.14 4.46
C PRO A 210 0.66 22.45 3.65
N ALA A 211 0.19 21.49 2.86
CA ALA A 211 -1.06 21.64 2.13
C ALA A 211 -2.23 21.91 3.10
N ASP A 212 -3.14 22.81 2.71
CA ASP A 212 -4.31 23.17 3.52
C ASP A 212 -5.44 22.14 3.42
N SER A 213 -5.40 21.31 2.37
CA SER A 213 -6.38 20.28 2.09
C SER A 213 -5.81 19.15 1.26
N GLY A 214 -6.37 17.95 1.43
CA GLY A 214 -6.08 16.76 0.61
C GLY A 214 -7.37 16.10 0.12
N ARG A 215 -7.31 15.38 -0.99
CA ARG A 215 -8.43 14.55 -1.44
C ARG A 215 -8.58 13.37 -0.49
N VAL A 216 -9.81 13.03 -0.11
CA VAL A 216 -10.07 11.80 0.65
C VAL A 216 -10.02 10.60 -0.29
N ALA A 217 -10.70 10.69 -1.44
CA ALA A 217 -10.74 9.63 -2.44
C ALA A 217 -10.14 10.06 -3.78
N THR A 218 -9.77 9.06 -4.57
CA THR A 218 -9.42 9.19 -5.99
C THR A 218 -10.14 8.11 -6.79
N ALA A 219 -10.66 8.46 -7.97
CA ALA A 219 -11.12 7.48 -8.96
C ALA A 219 -10.06 7.23 -10.04
N ASP A 220 -8.90 7.88 -9.96
CA ASP A 220 -7.76 7.56 -10.80
C ASP A 220 -6.97 6.42 -10.17
N THR A 221 -7.10 5.22 -10.73
CA THR A 221 -6.38 4.02 -10.28
C THR A 221 -4.93 4.00 -10.75
N THR A 222 -4.54 4.88 -11.68
CA THR A 222 -3.15 4.97 -12.18
C THR A 222 -2.21 5.62 -11.18
N VAL A 223 -2.72 6.11 -10.05
CA VAL A 223 -1.95 6.74 -8.99
C VAL A 223 -1.32 5.73 -8.04
N PHE A 224 -1.61 4.45 -8.22
CA PHE A 224 -1.05 3.35 -7.44
C PHE A 224 0.03 2.60 -8.23
N TYR A 225 1.01 2.04 -7.53
CA TYR A 225 1.90 1.03 -8.09
C TYR A 225 1.08 -0.20 -8.46
N THR A 226 1.42 -0.81 -9.60
CA THR A 226 0.76 -2.03 -10.11
C THR A 226 1.69 -3.24 -10.05
N VAL A 227 2.93 -3.04 -9.62
CA VAL A 227 4.00 -4.04 -9.59
C VAL A 227 4.45 -4.22 -8.15
N ILE A 228 4.74 -5.47 -7.80
CA ILE A 228 5.09 -5.94 -6.45
C ILE A 228 6.59 -5.73 -6.21
N PRO A 229 7.03 -5.49 -4.96
CA PRO A 229 6.27 -5.54 -3.70
C PRO A 229 5.33 -4.35 -3.47
N ASP A 230 5.44 -3.30 -4.28
CA ASP A 230 4.79 -2.03 -4.01
C ASP A 230 3.31 -1.94 -4.41
N SER A 231 2.72 -2.97 -4.99
CA SER A 231 1.38 -2.91 -5.60
C SER A 231 0.33 -2.38 -4.62
N GLY A 232 -0.51 -1.47 -5.10
CA GLY A 232 -1.53 -0.81 -4.28
C GLY A 232 -1.01 0.40 -3.50
N ASN A 233 0.29 0.53 -3.25
CA ASN A 233 0.84 1.75 -2.67
C ASN A 233 0.74 2.93 -3.63
N VAL A 234 0.72 4.14 -3.08
CA VAL A 234 0.56 5.36 -3.86
C VAL A 234 1.90 5.72 -4.52
N ARG A 235 1.88 5.99 -5.83
CA ARG A 235 3.05 6.44 -6.59
C ARG A 235 2.99 7.90 -7.01
N THR A 236 1.81 8.51 -6.99
CA THR A 236 1.62 9.89 -7.45
C THR A 236 0.55 10.61 -6.64
N ALA A 237 0.84 11.86 -6.28
CA ALA A 237 -0.05 12.68 -5.49
C ALA A 237 -1.32 13.07 -6.27
N THR A 238 -2.45 13.13 -5.57
CA THR A 238 -3.75 13.57 -6.12
C THR A 238 -4.25 14.82 -5.40
N LEU A 239 -4.05 15.97 -6.03
CA LEU A 239 -4.31 17.26 -5.37
C LEU A 239 -5.78 17.71 -5.57
N PRO A 240 -6.43 18.29 -4.54
CA PRO A 240 -7.72 18.94 -4.72
C PRO A 240 -7.65 20.08 -5.74
N ALA A 241 -8.69 20.25 -6.56
CA ALA A 241 -8.72 21.29 -7.60
C ALA A 241 -8.55 22.72 -7.04
N LYS A 242 -8.94 22.95 -5.78
CA LYS A 242 -8.83 24.26 -5.10
C LYS A 242 -7.55 24.41 -4.26
N LEU A 243 -6.62 23.45 -4.31
CA LEU A 243 -5.37 23.57 -3.58
C LEU A 243 -4.57 24.76 -4.16
N LYS A 244 -4.38 25.80 -3.34
CA LYS A 244 -3.72 27.04 -3.79
C LYS A 244 -2.24 26.79 -4.04
N ALA A 245 -1.77 27.21 -5.22
CA ALA A 245 -0.36 27.52 -5.46
C ALA A 245 -0.04 28.86 -4.79
N GLY A 246 1.14 29.01 -4.18
CA GLY A 246 1.59 30.25 -3.55
C GLY A 246 1.70 30.20 -2.03
N ASN A 247 1.92 31.37 -1.42
CA ASN A 247 2.44 31.51 -0.06
C ASN A 247 1.50 30.96 1.02
N ARG A 248 1.91 29.85 1.65
CA ARG A 248 1.24 29.24 2.81
C ARG A 248 2.03 29.61 4.08
N PRO A 249 1.71 30.73 4.75
CA PRO A 249 2.52 31.21 5.87
C PRO A 249 2.52 30.26 7.08
N ASP A 250 1.52 29.37 7.12
CA ASP A 250 1.26 28.44 8.20
C ASP A 250 2.36 27.40 8.38
N THR A 251 2.55 27.02 9.64
CA THR A 251 3.47 25.98 10.06
C THR A 251 2.75 25.00 10.98
N LEU A 252 3.08 23.71 10.86
CA LEU A 252 2.80 22.72 11.90
C LEU A 252 4.09 22.48 12.67
N SER A 253 3.99 22.22 13.98
CA SER A 253 5.18 22.03 14.80
C SER A 253 4.91 21.10 15.98
N ILE A 254 5.94 20.35 16.35
CA ILE A 254 6.03 19.63 17.62
C ILE A 254 7.29 20.12 18.32
N ILE A 255 7.13 20.65 19.53
CA ILE A 255 8.21 21.20 20.35
C ILE A 255 8.28 20.40 21.64
N LYS A 256 9.45 19.83 21.93
CA LYS A 256 9.72 19.07 23.16
C LYS A 256 10.51 19.92 24.14
N THR A 257 10.06 19.94 25.39
CA THR A 257 10.74 20.65 26.48
C THR A 257 12.04 19.99 26.92
N SER A 258 12.18 18.68 26.71
CA SER A 258 13.36 17.87 27.03
C SER A 258 13.95 17.24 25.76
N LYS A 259 15.21 16.78 25.84
CA LYS A 259 15.83 16.03 24.74
C LYS A 259 15.04 14.75 24.46
N VAL A 260 14.93 14.40 23.19
CA VAL A 260 14.30 13.16 22.73
C VAL A 260 15.18 12.52 21.67
N THR A 261 15.05 11.21 21.49
CA THR A 261 15.70 10.48 20.39
C THR A 261 14.80 10.37 19.17
N GLU A 262 13.50 10.69 19.33
CA GLU A 262 12.47 10.58 18.30
C GLU A 262 11.34 11.59 18.53
N ILE A 263 10.80 12.12 17.43
CA ILE A 263 9.53 12.85 17.37
C ILE A 263 8.67 12.16 16.32
N GLU A 264 7.60 11.52 16.75
CA GLU A 264 6.85 10.63 15.86
C GLU A 264 6.01 11.35 14.80
N SER A 265 4.99 12.15 15.09
CA SER A 265 3.98 12.32 14.02
C SER A 265 3.53 13.75 13.78
N ILE A 266 4.01 14.33 12.68
CA ILE A 266 3.25 15.34 11.93
C ILE A 266 2.52 14.65 10.78
N TYR A 267 1.19 14.82 10.73
CA TYR A 267 0.37 14.32 9.63
C TYR A 267 0.18 15.38 8.55
N LEU A 268 0.38 15.00 7.29
CA LEU A 268 0.35 15.92 6.15
C LEU A 268 -0.62 15.41 5.08
N TYR A 269 -1.27 16.31 4.34
CA TYR A 269 -1.87 15.91 3.07
C TYR A 269 -0.81 15.78 1.99
N GLU A 270 -1.22 15.17 0.89
CA GLU A 270 -0.40 15.14 -0.32
C GLU A 270 0.00 16.53 -0.79
N ASN A 271 1.22 16.63 -1.29
CA ASN A 271 1.73 17.83 -1.92
C ASN A 271 2.74 17.44 -3.00
N ILE A 272 2.89 18.29 -4.01
CA ILE A 272 3.90 18.15 -5.04
C ILE A 272 5.00 19.20 -4.87
N PRO A 273 6.20 18.97 -5.40
CA PRO A 273 7.15 20.03 -5.66
C PRO A 273 6.58 20.99 -6.70
N TRP A 274 6.42 22.26 -6.33
CA TRP A 274 6.00 23.34 -7.23
C TRP A 274 7.19 23.95 -7.98
N THR A 275 8.40 23.69 -7.51
CA THR A 275 9.69 23.99 -8.15
C THR A 275 10.61 22.77 -8.03
N LYS A 276 11.59 22.65 -8.92
CA LYS A 276 12.49 21.50 -8.98
C LYS A 276 13.30 21.32 -7.69
N ASP A 277 13.74 22.43 -7.11
CA ASP A 277 14.56 22.52 -5.90
C ASP A 277 13.73 22.74 -4.63
N GLY A 278 12.41 22.91 -4.78
CA GLY A 278 11.50 23.25 -3.71
C GLY A 278 11.89 24.55 -3.02
N TYR A 279 12.25 25.62 -3.75
CA TYR A 279 12.47 27.00 -3.24
C TYR A 279 11.28 27.95 -3.52
N ASP A 280 10.06 27.44 -3.40
CA ASP A 280 8.81 28.21 -3.48
C ASP A 280 7.99 28.17 -2.17
N TYR A 281 6.95 28.99 -2.03
CA TYR A 281 6.16 29.03 -0.78
C TYR A 281 4.96 28.07 -0.74
N ALA A 282 4.97 27.00 -1.54
CA ALA A 282 3.88 26.02 -1.68
C ALA A 282 4.34 24.56 -1.52
N THR A 283 5.61 24.25 -1.77
CA THR A 283 6.22 22.94 -1.55
C THR A 283 6.47 22.71 -0.06
N THR A 284 5.97 21.58 0.48
CA THR A 284 6.14 21.26 1.91
C THR A 284 7.63 21.12 2.23
N ARG A 285 8.07 21.72 3.33
CA ARG A 285 9.44 21.61 3.83
C ARG A 285 9.48 21.23 5.28
N MET A 286 10.48 20.43 5.63
CA MET A 286 10.65 19.96 6.99
C MET A 286 11.86 20.66 7.61
N VAL A 287 11.72 21.06 8.87
CA VAL A 287 12.81 21.70 9.62
C VAL A 287 12.89 21.03 10.98
N VAL A 288 14.10 20.67 11.40
CA VAL A 288 14.36 20.14 12.75
C VAL A 288 15.07 21.21 13.56
N GLY A 289 14.76 21.26 14.84
CA GLY A 289 15.44 22.09 15.83
C GLY A 289 16.05 21.23 16.93
N GLY A 290 17.25 21.59 17.36
CA GLY A 290 17.91 20.95 18.49
C GLY A 290 19.14 21.70 18.97
N ILE A 291 19.70 21.26 20.09
CA ILE A 291 20.89 21.89 20.67
C ILE A 291 22.12 21.18 20.07
N TYR A 292 22.99 21.94 19.41
CA TYR A 292 24.24 21.42 18.89
C TYR A 292 25.35 21.47 19.95
N THR A 293 26.17 20.44 20.02
CA THR A 293 27.40 20.40 20.81
C THR A 293 28.54 20.02 19.87
N ASP A 294 29.59 20.84 19.83
CA ASP A 294 30.77 20.53 19.02
C ASP A 294 31.45 19.25 19.56
N PRO A 295 31.51 18.16 18.78
CA PRO A 295 32.05 16.89 19.26
C PRO A 295 33.56 16.94 19.54
N ARG A 296 34.28 17.91 18.97
CA ARG A 296 35.74 18.07 19.14
C ARG A 296 36.08 18.89 20.37
N THR A 297 35.26 19.89 20.68
CA THR A 297 35.53 20.83 21.78
C THR A 297 34.60 20.65 22.98
N HIS A 298 33.57 19.82 22.84
CA HIS A 298 32.46 19.63 23.80
C HIS A 298 31.76 20.92 24.21
N LYS A 299 31.84 21.96 23.35
CA LYS A 299 31.15 23.23 23.58
C LYS A 299 29.75 23.16 23.02
N VAL A 300 28.78 23.41 23.90
CA VAL A 300 27.38 23.60 23.53
C VAL A 300 27.23 24.92 22.78
N ASP A 301 26.44 24.92 21.73
CA ASP A 301 26.03 26.12 21.02
C ASP A 301 25.15 27.00 21.92
N THR A 302 25.53 28.26 22.09
CA THR A 302 24.86 29.17 23.04
C THR A 302 24.47 30.49 22.40
N ASN A 303 23.38 31.06 22.88
CA ASN A 303 23.01 32.45 22.63
C ASN A 303 24.02 33.42 23.25
N ALA A 304 23.93 34.70 22.90
CA ALA A 304 24.78 35.75 23.46
C ALA A 304 24.69 35.89 24.99
N ASP A 305 23.58 35.45 25.59
CA ASP A 305 23.36 35.44 27.04
C ASP A 305 23.90 34.18 27.75
N GLY A 306 24.53 33.26 27.01
CA GLY A 306 25.11 32.02 27.53
C GLY A 306 24.11 30.87 27.69
N THR A 307 22.83 31.04 27.34
CA THR A 307 21.85 29.95 27.32
C THR A 307 22.04 29.04 26.10
N SER A 308 21.70 27.76 26.19
CA SER A 308 21.76 26.84 25.04
C SER A 308 20.89 27.35 23.88
N ARG A 309 21.48 27.44 22.69
CA ARG A 309 20.78 27.86 21.47
C ARG A 309 20.19 26.64 20.76
N VAL A 310 18.93 26.77 20.33
CA VAL A 310 18.33 25.82 19.40
C VAL A 310 18.78 26.21 17.99
N SER A 311 19.51 25.31 17.33
CA SER A 311 19.92 25.43 15.94
C SER A 311 18.92 24.72 15.03
N TYR A 312 18.62 25.33 13.87
CA TYR A 312 17.59 24.83 12.94
C TYR A 312 18.16 24.35 11.60
N TYR A 313 17.67 23.21 11.12
CA TYR A 313 18.18 22.55 9.92
C TYR A 313 17.03 22.14 8.99
N ARG A 314 17.15 22.48 7.71
CA ARG A 314 16.19 22.09 6.67
C ARG A 314 16.43 20.67 6.20
N ILE A 315 15.35 19.91 6.07
CA ILE A 315 15.31 18.57 5.47
C ILE A 315 14.34 18.60 4.29
N ASN A 316 14.79 18.11 3.14
CA ASN A 316 13.97 17.93 1.96
C ASN A 316 13.47 16.48 1.89
N PHE A 317 12.28 16.28 1.30
CA PHE A 317 11.82 14.97 0.86
C PHE A 317 12.61 14.58 -0.40
N GLN A 318 13.83 14.08 -0.25
CA GLN A 318 14.70 13.68 -1.35
C GLN A 318 15.47 12.41 -0.98
N ASN A 319 15.81 11.58 -1.96
CA ASN A 319 16.66 10.41 -1.75
C ASN A 319 18.13 10.85 -1.78
N VAL A 320 18.91 10.39 -0.81
CA VAL A 320 20.33 10.75 -0.62
C VAL A 320 21.22 10.20 -1.76
N TYR A 321 20.76 9.19 -2.51
CA TYR A 321 21.55 8.53 -3.55
C TYR A 321 21.57 9.22 -4.92
N ASP A 322 20.68 10.19 -5.18
CA ASP A 322 20.71 10.99 -6.42
C ASP A 322 21.31 12.37 -6.15
N THR A 323 22.64 12.44 -6.22
CA THR A 323 23.42 13.67 -5.96
C THR A 323 23.60 14.54 -7.20
N ALA A 324 23.22 14.04 -8.39
CA ALA A 324 23.43 14.75 -9.64
C ALA A 324 22.36 15.82 -9.89
N THR A 325 21.18 15.68 -9.29
CA THR A 325 20.11 16.68 -9.35
C THR A 325 19.21 16.54 -8.12
N PRO A 326 19.20 17.49 -7.16
CA PRO A 326 18.30 17.42 -6.01
C PRO A 326 16.86 17.61 -6.51
N VAL A 327 16.17 16.50 -6.78
CA VAL A 327 14.75 16.49 -7.11
C VAL A 327 13.98 16.25 -5.82
N GLN A 328 13.18 17.23 -5.42
CA GLN A 328 12.25 17.01 -4.33
C GLN A 328 11.14 16.05 -4.77
N TYR A 329 10.78 15.10 -3.89
CA TYR A 329 9.69 14.18 -4.12
C TYR A 329 8.36 14.72 -3.61
N PRO A 330 7.24 14.27 -4.19
CA PRO A 330 5.92 14.53 -3.63
C PRO A 330 5.78 13.88 -2.26
N VAL A 331 4.93 14.49 -1.43
CA VAL A 331 4.40 13.86 -0.23
C VAL A 331 3.18 13.05 -0.65
N LEU A 332 3.17 11.76 -0.37
CA LEU A 332 2.14 10.81 -0.81
C LEU A 332 1.32 10.33 0.37
N ARG A 333 0.01 10.15 0.16
CA ARG A 333 -0.90 9.63 1.20
C ARG A 333 -0.53 8.20 1.56
N ASN A 334 -0.82 7.78 2.79
CA ASN A 334 -0.51 6.45 3.33
C ASN A 334 0.99 6.10 3.44
N HIS A 335 1.88 7.05 3.16
CA HIS A 335 3.32 6.89 3.37
C HIS A 335 3.72 7.39 4.76
N HIS A 336 4.77 6.79 5.31
CA HIS A 336 5.44 7.22 6.53
C HIS A 336 6.89 7.58 6.20
N TYR A 337 7.16 8.87 6.20
CA TYR A 337 8.50 9.41 5.97
C TYR A 337 9.23 9.52 7.30
N VAL A 338 10.32 8.77 7.45
CA VAL A 338 11.21 8.85 8.60
C VAL A 338 12.47 9.60 8.21
N PHE A 339 12.72 10.73 8.86
CA PHE A 339 13.99 11.45 8.75
C PHE A 339 14.95 10.95 9.81
N ASN A 340 15.86 10.07 9.40
CA ASN A 340 16.91 9.55 10.26
C ASN A 340 18.14 10.46 10.21
N ILE A 341 18.34 11.26 11.26
CA ILE A 341 19.51 12.12 11.41
C ILE A 341 20.70 11.23 11.82
N THR A 342 21.76 11.24 11.01
CA THR A 342 22.95 10.39 11.24
C THR A 342 24.14 11.19 11.77
N SER A 343 24.21 12.50 11.49
CA SER A 343 25.20 13.39 12.09
C SER A 343 24.88 14.86 11.88
N VAL A 344 25.43 15.72 12.73
CA VAL A 344 25.37 17.19 12.63
C VAL A 344 26.78 17.77 12.72
N ALA A 345 27.21 18.52 11.72
CA ALA A 345 28.61 18.94 11.59
C ALA A 345 28.94 20.31 12.20
N ALA A 346 27.93 21.17 12.37
CA ALA A 346 28.07 22.54 12.86
C ALA A 346 26.69 23.14 13.19
N PRO A 347 26.62 24.27 13.92
CA PRO A 347 25.36 24.98 14.16
C PRO A 347 24.59 25.31 12.87
N GLY A 348 23.27 25.34 13.00
CA GLY A 348 22.34 25.62 11.91
C GLY A 348 21.94 27.09 11.83
N TYR A 349 20.73 27.34 11.37
CA TYR A 349 20.12 28.67 11.34
C TYR A 349 19.59 29.08 12.73
N ASP A 350 19.43 30.38 12.95
CA ASP A 350 18.95 30.94 14.22
C ASP A 350 17.43 30.77 14.42
N THR A 351 16.67 30.62 13.32
CA THR A 351 15.21 30.47 13.39
C THR A 351 14.72 29.36 12.46
N PRO A 352 13.59 28.71 12.78
CA PRO A 352 13.03 27.66 11.93
C PRO A 352 12.61 28.18 10.55
N ARG A 353 12.17 29.45 10.48
CA ARG A 353 11.81 30.10 9.21
C ARG A 353 13.03 30.34 8.31
N GLN A 354 14.13 30.83 8.87
CA GLN A 354 15.39 30.98 8.12
C GLN A 354 15.89 29.63 7.60
N ALA A 355 15.77 28.55 8.38
CA ALA A 355 16.09 27.21 7.90
C ALA A 355 15.19 26.81 6.73
N ALA A 356 13.86 26.99 6.85
CA ALA A 356 12.91 26.62 5.79
C ALA A 356 13.17 27.36 4.47
N GLU A 357 13.57 28.63 4.53
CA GLU A 357 13.86 29.48 3.37
C GLU A 357 15.31 29.34 2.89
N GLY A 358 16.19 28.84 3.75
CA GLY A 358 17.60 28.60 3.50
C GLY A 358 17.92 27.28 2.80
N LYS A 359 19.22 27.04 2.62
CA LYS A 359 19.74 25.80 2.05
C LYS A 359 19.92 24.73 3.12
N PRO A 360 19.76 23.43 2.80
CA PRO A 360 20.22 22.38 3.69
C PRO A 360 21.72 22.57 3.97
N ILE A 361 22.08 22.63 5.25
CA ILE A 361 23.46 22.84 5.71
C ILE A 361 23.71 21.95 6.93
N ASN A 362 24.96 21.53 7.11
CA ASN A 362 25.51 20.99 8.36
C ASN A 362 24.79 19.79 8.99
N ILE A 363 23.85 19.14 8.29
CA ILE A 363 23.11 17.97 8.77
C ILE A 363 23.14 16.87 7.73
N ASN A 364 23.36 15.64 8.18
CA ASN A 364 23.20 14.44 7.37
C ASN A 364 21.95 13.69 7.79
N VAL A 365 21.08 13.42 6.82
CA VAL A 365 19.78 12.79 7.04
C VAL A 365 19.55 11.75 5.96
N THR A 366 19.15 10.55 6.39
CA THR A 366 18.57 9.55 5.51
C THR A 366 17.05 9.64 5.57
N VAL A 367 16.40 9.85 4.42
CA VAL A 367 14.94 9.83 4.32
C VAL A 367 14.50 8.42 3.97
N ILE A 368 13.75 7.79 4.86
CA ILE A 368 13.20 6.46 4.66
C ILE A 368 11.71 6.61 4.39
N ASP A 369 11.27 6.11 3.24
CA ASP A 369 9.86 6.12 2.82
C ASP A 369 9.26 4.73 3.08
N TRP A 370 8.54 4.60 4.18
CA TRP A 370 7.80 3.39 4.52
C TRP A 370 6.42 3.48 3.87
N LYS A 371 6.16 2.59 2.92
CA LYS A 371 4.83 2.43 2.36
C LYS A 371 4.07 1.48 3.29
N ASN A 372 3.00 1.93 3.95
CA ASN A 372 2.20 0.99 4.76
C ASN A 372 1.59 -0.05 3.81
N GLU A 373 2.11 -1.28 3.88
CA GLU A 373 1.79 -2.34 2.95
C GLU A 373 0.29 -2.60 2.92
N ILE A 374 -0.32 -2.55 1.72
CA ILE A 374 -1.69 -3.01 1.50
C ILE A 374 -1.66 -4.52 1.44
N ASN A 375 -1.62 -5.09 2.62
CA ASN A 375 -1.73 -6.51 2.82
C ASN A 375 -3.19 -6.93 2.57
N ASN A 376 -3.42 -7.98 1.78
CA ASN A 376 -4.76 -8.52 1.52
C ASN A 376 -5.28 -9.30 2.74
N VAL A 377 -5.32 -8.62 3.89
CA VAL A 377 -5.70 -9.23 5.17
C VAL A 377 -7.20 -9.47 5.22
N GLU A 378 -7.60 -10.72 5.42
CA GLU A 378 -8.94 -11.11 5.86
C GLU A 378 -8.91 -11.36 7.38
N TYR A 379 -9.83 -10.75 8.14
CA TYR A 379 -9.87 -10.84 9.60
C TYR A 379 -11.26 -11.23 10.11
N ASP A 380 -11.35 -12.12 11.09
CA ASP A 380 -12.62 -12.61 11.68
C ASP A 380 -12.88 -12.15 13.12
N GLY A 381 -12.06 -11.24 13.65
CA GLY A 381 -12.14 -10.78 15.04
C GLY A 381 -11.19 -11.53 15.99
N GLN A 382 -10.62 -12.68 15.57
CA GLN A 382 -9.63 -13.43 16.34
C GLN A 382 -8.44 -13.89 15.48
N SER A 383 -8.69 -14.10 14.19
CA SER A 383 -7.79 -14.71 13.23
C SER A 383 -7.65 -13.80 12.01
N TYR A 384 -6.42 -13.59 11.54
CA TYR A 384 -6.13 -12.88 10.30
C TYR A 384 -5.41 -13.79 9.30
N PHE A 385 -5.63 -13.53 8.02
CA PHE A 385 -4.92 -14.19 6.93
C PHE A 385 -4.64 -13.19 5.82
N ASP A 386 -3.36 -12.98 5.55
CA ASP A 386 -2.83 -11.99 4.63
C ASP A 386 -2.19 -12.64 3.42
N LEU A 387 -2.34 -12.02 2.26
CA LEU A 387 -1.73 -12.44 1.01
C LEU A 387 -1.06 -11.25 0.33
N SER A 388 0.17 -11.44 -0.15
CA SER A 388 0.81 -10.48 -1.06
C SER A 388 0.01 -10.26 -2.35
N GLU A 389 -0.79 -11.25 -2.80
CA GLU A 389 -1.63 -11.14 -4.01
C GLU A 389 -2.90 -11.99 -3.99
N ARG A 390 -3.94 -11.54 -4.72
CA ARG A 390 -5.17 -12.31 -4.98
C ARG A 390 -5.27 -12.93 -6.37
N ILE A 391 -4.32 -12.64 -7.27
CA ILE A 391 -4.31 -13.18 -8.64
C ILE A 391 -2.92 -13.74 -8.95
N ILE A 392 -2.85 -15.04 -9.19
CA ILE A 392 -1.64 -15.74 -9.66
C ILE A 392 -1.70 -15.91 -11.18
N ARG A 393 -0.75 -15.28 -11.86
CA ARG A 393 -0.57 -15.39 -13.31
C ARG A 393 0.61 -16.32 -13.61
N LEU A 394 0.32 -17.47 -14.23
CA LEU A 394 1.31 -18.48 -14.60
C LEU A 394 1.72 -18.35 -16.08
N PRO A 395 3.02 -18.44 -16.39
CA PRO A 395 3.52 -18.50 -17.76
C PRO A 395 2.98 -19.65 -18.61
N ARG A 396 3.25 -19.58 -19.92
CA ARG A 396 2.71 -20.53 -20.93
C ARG A 396 3.17 -21.99 -20.75
N ASN A 397 4.33 -22.22 -20.13
CA ASN A 397 4.97 -23.53 -20.11
C ASN A 397 4.41 -24.43 -19.00
N ALA A 398 4.30 -25.73 -19.28
CA ALA A 398 4.08 -26.71 -18.22
C ALA A 398 5.26 -26.68 -17.23
N GLY A 399 4.97 -26.83 -15.95
CA GLY A 399 5.95 -26.72 -14.87
C GLY A 399 6.27 -25.29 -14.45
N SER A 400 5.67 -24.25 -15.04
CA SER A 400 5.83 -22.88 -14.56
C SER A 400 5.25 -22.74 -13.15
N GLU A 401 5.98 -22.08 -12.27
CA GLU A 401 5.59 -21.91 -10.86
C GLU A 401 5.58 -20.43 -10.49
N ARG A 402 4.71 -20.08 -9.54
CA ARG A 402 4.64 -18.75 -8.96
C ARG A 402 4.25 -18.84 -7.50
N SER A 403 4.99 -18.14 -6.65
CA SER A 403 4.72 -18.06 -5.22
C SER A 403 4.20 -16.68 -4.84
N ILE A 404 3.30 -16.65 -3.87
CA ILE A 404 2.84 -15.44 -3.18
C ILE A 404 3.15 -15.62 -1.70
N GLU A 405 3.52 -14.54 -1.03
CA GLU A 405 3.75 -14.49 0.41
C GLU A 405 2.43 -14.45 1.18
N VAL A 406 2.46 -15.02 2.39
CA VAL A 406 1.34 -15.15 3.33
C VAL A 406 1.80 -14.76 4.72
N GLU A 407 0.94 -14.06 5.47
CA GLU A 407 1.08 -13.88 6.92
C GLU A 407 -0.25 -14.27 7.59
N SER A 408 -0.21 -14.99 8.70
CA SER A 408 -1.43 -15.37 9.44
C SER A 408 -1.09 -15.70 10.88
N ASN A 409 -1.93 -15.25 11.82
CA ASN A 409 -1.82 -15.67 13.22
C ASN A 409 -2.42 -17.06 13.49
N VAL A 410 -2.97 -17.72 12.47
CA VAL A 410 -3.42 -19.10 12.51
C VAL A 410 -2.36 -19.99 11.91
N ASP A 411 -2.01 -21.06 12.63
CA ASP A 411 -1.07 -22.09 12.19
C ASP A 411 -1.46 -22.69 10.81
N GLU A 412 -0.46 -22.87 9.94
CA GLU A 412 -0.63 -23.39 8.58
C GLU A 412 -1.34 -24.74 8.52
N ALA A 413 -1.21 -25.57 9.56
CA ALA A 413 -1.85 -26.87 9.65
C ALA A 413 -3.39 -26.77 9.68
N LEU A 414 -3.93 -25.60 10.02
CA LEU A 414 -5.36 -25.32 10.10
C LEU A 414 -5.95 -24.67 8.85
N TRP A 415 -5.12 -24.43 7.82
CA TRP A 415 -5.58 -23.82 6.57
C TRP A 415 -6.14 -24.89 5.64
N GLY A 416 -7.44 -24.84 5.35
CA GLY A 416 -8.08 -25.74 4.39
C GLY A 416 -7.97 -25.20 2.95
N MET A 417 -7.68 -26.02 1.96
CA MET A 417 -7.69 -25.64 0.54
C MET A 417 -8.75 -26.41 -0.25
N TYR A 418 -9.40 -25.75 -1.22
CA TYR A 418 -10.22 -26.41 -2.25
C TYR A 418 -10.39 -25.50 -3.47
N PHE A 419 -10.63 -26.08 -4.65
CA PHE A 419 -11.02 -25.30 -5.84
C PHE A 419 -12.53 -25.04 -5.84
N LYS A 420 -12.93 -23.83 -6.23
CA LYS A 420 -14.33 -23.36 -6.16
C LYS A 420 -15.27 -24.20 -7.01
N ASP A 421 -14.78 -24.73 -8.12
CA ASP A 421 -15.55 -25.54 -9.06
C ASP A 421 -14.72 -26.73 -9.58
N THR A 422 -15.30 -27.49 -10.50
CA THR A 422 -14.72 -28.72 -11.05
C THR A 422 -14.31 -28.59 -12.53
N HIS A 423 -14.17 -27.36 -13.05
CA HIS A 423 -13.82 -27.12 -14.46
C HIS A 423 -12.54 -27.87 -14.84
N ASN A 424 -11.52 -27.80 -13.98
CA ASN A 424 -10.23 -28.48 -14.16
C ASN A 424 -10.17 -29.88 -13.55
N GLY A 425 -11.31 -30.56 -13.42
CA GLY A 425 -11.42 -31.95 -13.02
C GLY A 425 -11.36 -32.18 -11.50
N ALA A 426 -11.37 -33.46 -11.12
CA ALA A 426 -11.29 -33.88 -9.73
C ALA A 426 -9.95 -33.51 -9.10
N THR A 427 -9.98 -33.27 -7.79
CA THR A 427 -8.80 -32.88 -7.03
C THR A 427 -8.10 -34.08 -6.37
N THR A 428 -6.82 -33.91 -6.07
CA THR A 428 -6.02 -34.83 -5.26
C THR A 428 -5.25 -34.03 -4.20
N PRO A 429 -5.51 -34.23 -2.91
CA PRO A 429 -6.58 -35.05 -2.33
C PRO A 429 -7.98 -34.56 -2.75
N GLN A 430 -8.97 -35.43 -2.63
CA GLN A 430 -10.34 -35.15 -3.07
C GLN A 430 -11.01 -34.09 -2.19
N THR A 431 -11.52 -33.02 -2.80
CA THR A 431 -12.17 -31.86 -2.17
C THR A 431 -13.39 -31.42 -3.00
N TRP A 432 -14.47 -30.95 -2.38
CA TRP A 432 -15.66 -30.49 -3.11
C TRP A 432 -16.28 -29.20 -2.57
N TYR A 433 -17.02 -28.49 -3.42
CA TYR A 433 -17.88 -27.35 -3.09
C TYR A 433 -19.30 -27.82 -2.73
N LYS A 434 -19.95 -27.13 -1.77
CA LYS A 434 -21.35 -27.40 -1.39
C LYS A 434 -22.32 -26.88 -2.45
N ASP A 435 -23.15 -27.73 -3.03
CA ASP A 435 -24.38 -27.24 -3.65
C ASP A 435 -25.43 -26.89 -2.56
N LYS A 436 -26.44 -26.08 -2.93
CA LYS A 436 -27.52 -25.66 -2.02
C LYS A 436 -28.49 -26.81 -1.63
N LEU A 437 -28.26 -28.04 -2.11
CA LEU A 437 -29.18 -29.17 -1.96
C LEU A 437 -28.66 -30.24 -0.98
N GLY A 438 -27.49 -30.04 -0.38
CA GLY A 438 -27.13 -30.70 0.88
C GLY A 438 -26.89 -32.21 0.82
N THR A 439 -26.59 -32.77 -0.36
CA THR A 439 -26.38 -34.21 -0.52
C THR A 439 -25.04 -34.48 -1.21
N ASP A 440 -23.95 -34.28 -0.47
CA ASP A 440 -22.68 -35.05 -0.50
C ASP A 440 -21.60 -34.27 0.27
N SER A 441 -21.04 -34.88 1.32
CA SER A 441 -20.15 -34.21 2.28
C SER A 441 -18.70 -34.62 2.10
N VAL A 442 -17.79 -33.73 1.68
CA VAL A 442 -16.35 -33.76 2.04
C VAL A 442 -15.78 -32.34 2.17
N ALA A 443 -14.85 -32.17 3.13
CA ALA A 443 -14.24 -30.94 3.64
C ALA A 443 -13.08 -30.41 2.75
N PRO A 444 -12.64 -29.14 2.93
CA PRO A 444 -11.37 -28.67 2.38
C PRO A 444 -10.21 -29.54 2.88
N THR A 445 -9.16 -29.70 2.06
CA THR A 445 -7.97 -30.44 2.50
C THR A 445 -7.10 -29.60 3.42
N LEU A 446 -6.63 -30.18 4.53
CA LEU A 446 -5.61 -29.56 5.38
C LEU A 446 -4.18 -29.94 4.95
N GLU A 447 -4.03 -30.82 3.96
CA GLU A 447 -2.73 -31.22 3.42
C GLU A 447 -1.98 -30.04 2.81
N THR A 448 -0.66 -30.13 2.76
CA THR A 448 0.22 -29.09 2.22
C THR A 448 0.08 -28.92 0.71
N VAL A 449 -0.42 -29.94 -0.01
CA VAL A 449 -0.52 -29.95 -1.47
C VAL A 449 -1.96 -30.25 -1.90
N LEU A 450 -2.45 -29.53 -2.91
CA LEU A 450 -3.72 -29.76 -3.58
C LEU A 450 -3.52 -29.68 -5.10
N LYS A 451 -3.97 -30.69 -5.84
CA LYS A 451 -3.84 -30.73 -7.31
C LYS A 451 -5.18 -30.90 -7.98
N ASN A 452 -5.34 -30.36 -9.17
CA ASN A 452 -6.36 -30.77 -10.14
C ASN A 452 -5.67 -31.14 -11.48
N SER A 453 -6.39 -31.20 -12.59
CA SER A 453 -5.79 -31.60 -13.87
C SER A 453 -4.83 -30.57 -14.49
N ARG A 454 -4.86 -29.30 -14.03
CA ARG A 454 -4.05 -28.20 -14.59
C ARG A 454 -3.17 -27.50 -13.55
N TYR A 455 -3.55 -27.47 -12.28
CA TYR A 455 -2.84 -26.72 -11.25
C TYR A 455 -2.49 -27.60 -10.06
N GLU A 456 -1.28 -27.40 -9.55
CA GLU A 456 -0.82 -27.91 -8.27
C GLU A 456 -0.54 -26.72 -7.35
N VAL A 457 -1.11 -26.74 -6.15
CA VAL A 457 -0.99 -25.70 -5.14
C VAL A 457 -0.26 -26.30 -3.95
N THR A 458 0.77 -25.62 -3.47
CA THR A 458 1.51 -25.96 -2.25
C THR A 458 1.43 -24.80 -1.27
N LYS A 459 0.99 -25.06 -0.05
CA LYS A 459 0.98 -24.06 1.04
C LYS A 459 2.13 -24.27 2.02
N SER A 460 2.61 -23.16 2.60
CA SER A 460 3.42 -23.07 3.80
C SER A 460 3.04 -21.84 4.62
N GLY A 461 3.53 -21.72 5.84
CA GLY A 461 3.16 -20.68 6.81
C GLY A 461 3.52 -19.27 6.34
N THR A 462 4.35 -19.17 5.31
CA THR A 462 4.76 -17.90 4.70
C THR A 462 4.47 -17.80 3.21
N LYS A 463 4.00 -18.87 2.53
CA LYS A 463 3.83 -18.87 1.07
C LYS A 463 2.70 -19.75 0.56
N ILE A 464 2.05 -19.34 -0.52
CA ILE A 464 1.29 -20.23 -1.43
C ILE A 464 2.01 -20.27 -2.75
N THR A 465 2.34 -21.46 -3.24
CA THR A 465 2.97 -21.68 -4.54
C THR A 465 2.01 -22.41 -5.46
N VAL A 466 1.82 -21.91 -6.67
CA VAL A 466 1.01 -22.57 -7.70
C VAL A 466 1.88 -22.95 -8.87
N LYS A 467 1.73 -24.18 -9.34
CA LYS A 467 2.40 -24.78 -10.48
C LYS A 467 1.39 -25.09 -11.58
N ALA A 468 1.69 -24.71 -12.81
CA ALA A 468 0.96 -25.21 -13.98
C ALA A 468 1.44 -26.63 -14.33
N LEU A 469 0.52 -27.59 -14.39
CA LEU A 469 0.79 -28.99 -14.74
C LEU A 469 0.76 -29.25 -16.26
N LYS A 470 0.07 -28.38 -17.01
CA LYS A 470 -0.07 -28.45 -18.47
C LYS A 470 0.38 -27.15 -19.11
N ALA A 471 0.80 -27.18 -20.38
CA ALA A 471 1.12 -25.96 -21.11
C ALA A 471 -0.17 -25.21 -21.51
N TYR A 472 -0.03 -23.91 -21.80
CA TYR A 472 -1.14 -23.05 -22.23
C TYR A 472 -1.87 -23.59 -23.46
N LYS A 473 -1.12 -24.19 -24.40
CA LYS A 473 -1.66 -24.77 -25.64
C LYS A 473 -2.42 -26.08 -25.41
N ASP A 474 -2.18 -26.76 -24.29
CA ASP A 474 -2.72 -28.10 -24.01
C ASP A 474 -4.13 -27.99 -23.39
N LEU A 475 -5.02 -27.25 -24.05
CA LEU A 475 -6.44 -27.21 -23.71
C LEU A 475 -7.18 -28.23 -24.58
N PRO A 476 -7.99 -29.15 -24.01
CA PRO A 476 -8.71 -30.14 -24.81
C PRO A 476 -9.61 -29.47 -25.86
N ALA A 477 -9.79 -30.13 -27.00
CA ALA A 477 -10.74 -29.67 -28.01
C ALA A 477 -12.17 -29.70 -27.44
N ALA A 478 -12.99 -28.73 -27.83
CA ALA A 478 -14.38 -28.67 -27.40
C ALA A 478 -15.16 -29.94 -27.84
N PRO A 479 -16.10 -30.45 -27.02
CA PRO A 479 -16.55 -29.87 -25.75
C PRO A 479 -15.65 -30.28 -24.57
N THR A 480 -15.19 -29.30 -23.81
CA THR A 480 -14.44 -29.51 -22.55
C THR A 480 -14.88 -28.48 -21.52
N THR A 481 -14.84 -28.86 -20.25
CA THR A 481 -14.99 -27.94 -19.11
C THR A 481 -13.65 -27.43 -18.60
N GLU A 482 -12.53 -27.99 -19.06
CA GLU A 482 -11.19 -27.58 -18.64
C GLU A 482 -10.89 -26.16 -19.12
N THR A 483 -10.35 -25.33 -18.22
CA THR A 483 -10.11 -23.91 -18.43
C THR A 483 -8.66 -23.55 -18.11
N ARG A 484 -8.24 -22.35 -18.51
CA ARG A 484 -6.97 -21.76 -18.09
C ARG A 484 -7.10 -20.93 -16.81
N ASP A 485 -8.32 -20.81 -16.30
CA ASP A 485 -8.62 -20.04 -15.11
C ASP A 485 -9.15 -20.97 -14.04
N ASP A 486 -8.81 -20.69 -12.79
CA ASP A 486 -9.31 -21.41 -11.62
C ASP A 486 -9.44 -20.47 -10.43
N VAL A 487 -10.21 -20.88 -9.42
CA VAL A 487 -10.34 -20.13 -8.17
C VAL A 487 -10.05 -21.07 -7.01
N LEU A 488 -8.89 -20.89 -6.39
CA LEU A 488 -8.55 -21.55 -5.15
C LEU A 488 -9.23 -20.82 -3.99
N ILE A 489 -9.84 -21.59 -3.08
CA ILE A 489 -10.35 -21.10 -1.82
C ILE A 489 -9.50 -21.65 -0.68
N ILE A 490 -9.00 -20.74 0.16
CA ILE A 490 -8.30 -21.07 1.40
C ILE A 490 -9.25 -20.76 2.57
N LYS A 491 -9.62 -21.78 3.33
CA LYS A 491 -10.45 -21.67 4.53
C LYS A 491 -9.56 -21.63 5.77
N VAL A 492 -9.61 -20.54 6.53
CA VAL A 492 -8.84 -20.39 7.77
C VAL A 492 -9.79 -20.07 8.90
N LYS A 493 -10.14 -21.09 9.70
CA LYS A 493 -11.24 -21.04 10.67
C LYS A 493 -12.54 -20.50 10.03
N ASN A 494 -12.93 -19.25 10.32
CA ASN A 494 -14.13 -18.61 9.78
C ASN A 494 -13.86 -17.78 8.50
N LEU A 495 -12.59 -17.64 8.09
CA LEU A 495 -12.17 -16.92 6.89
C LEU A 495 -12.28 -17.80 5.63
N TYR A 496 -12.60 -17.18 4.50
CA TYR A 496 -12.70 -17.82 3.19
C TYR A 496 -12.03 -16.94 2.12
N ILE A 497 -10.73 -17.15 1.97
CA ILE A 497 -9.87 -16.37 1.09
C ILE A 497 -9.96 -16.93 -0.32
N SER A 498 -10.24 -16.08 -1.31
CA SER A 498 -10.31 -16.49 -2.73
C SER A 498 -9.08 -16.02 -3.50
N LEU A 499 -8.41 -16.94 -4.19
CA LEU A 499 -7.23 -16.70 -5.00
C LEU A 499 -7.53 -17.11 -6.45
N ILE A 500 -7.46 -16.15 -7.37
CA ILE A 500 -7.67 -16.39 -8.80
C ILE A 500 -6.36 -16.91 -9.40
N ILE A 501 -6.41 -18.00 -10.12
CA ILE A 501 -5.28 -18.57 -10.85
C ILE A 501 -5.59 -18.46 -12.33
N THR A 502 -4.65 -17.94 -13.13
CA THR A 502 -4.80 -17.86 -14.58
C THR A 502 -3.48 -18.21 -15.27
N GLN A 503 -3.53 -19.06 -16.30
CA GLN A 503 -2.38 -19.34 -17.16
C GLN A 503 -2.48 -18.51 -18.44
N VAL A 504 -1.41 -17.76 -18.75
CA VAL A 504 -1.36 -16.85 -19.90
C VAL A 504 -0.40 -17.35 -20.98
N ASP A 505 -0.66 -17.00 -22.25
CA ASP A 505 0.22 -17.36 -23.37
C ASP A 505 1.42 -16.42 -23.46
N LYS A 506 2.19 -16.33 -22.37
CA LYS A 506 3.38 -15.48 -22.24
C LYS A 506 4.44 -16.22 -21.44
N SER A 507 5.70 -16.17 -21.86
CA SER A 507 6.89 -16.70 -21.19
C SER A 507 7.88 -15.56 -20.90
N PRO A 508 8.64 -15.60 -19.79
CA PRO A 508 9.81 -14.73 -19.61
C PRO A 508 10.83 -14.86 -20.75
N ASP A 509 10.88 -16.02 -21.41
CA ASP A 509 11.78 -16.30 -22.54
C ASP A 509 11.25 -15.79 -23.89
N ASP A 510 10.04 -15.22 -23.92
CA ASP A 510 9.49 -14.57 -25.11
C ASP A 510 10.18 -13.20 -25.28
N TRP A 511 11.49 -13.20 -25.53
CA TRP A 511 12.20 -12.04 -26.04
C TRP A 511 11.60 -11.72 -27.41
N GLY A 512 10.68 -10.75 -27.42
CA GLY A 512 10.26 -10.12 -28.67
C GLY A 512 11.50 -9.56 -29.35
N GLY A 513 11.65 -9.87 -30.65
CA GLY A 513 12.51 -9.06 -31.51
C GLY A 513 12.21 -7.58 -31.23
N GLY A 514 13.27 -6.79 -31.04
CA GLY A 514 13.23 -5.47 -30.44
C GLY A 514 12.01 -4.61 -30.83
N GLY A 515 11.22 -4.25 -29.82
CA GLY A 515 10.16 -3.25 -29.89
C GLY A 515 10.01 -2.64 -28.50
N SER A 516 10.22 -1.33 -28.38
CA SER A 516 10.29 -0.57 -27.13
C SER A 516 9.04 -0.73 -26.25
N GLY A 517 9.18 -1.39 -25.11
CA GLY A 517 8.15 -1.49 -24.08
C GLY A 517 8.68 -2.24 -22.86
N SER A 518 9.07 -1.50 -21.82
CA SER A 518 9.63 -2.06 -20.59
C SER A 518 8.54 -2.71 -19.72
N SER A 519 8.42 -4.03 -19.81
CA SER A 519 7.80 -4.86 -18.77
C SER A 519 8.57 -6.17 -18.71
N GLU A 520 9.68 -6.19 -17.96
CA GLU A 520 10.45 -7.40 -17.71
C GLU A 520 9.79 -8.24 -16.62
N VAL A 521 9.69 -9.55 -16.89
CA VAL A 521 9.25 -10.59 -15.96
C VAL A 521 10.52 -11.22 -15.40
N GLY A 522 10.61 -11.32 -14.07
CA GLY A 522 11.86 -11.38 -13.31
C GLY A 522 12.79 -12.56 -13.55
N GLY A 523 14.09 -12.30 -13.33
CA GLY A 523 15.17 -13.28 -13.28
C GLY A 523 15.49 -13.71 -11.84
N LYS A 524 15.82 -15.00 -11.68
CA LYS A 524 16.26 -15.64 -10.44
C LYS A 524 17.59 -15.07 -9.94
N GLY A 525 17.69 -14.80 -8.65
CA GLY A 525 18.96 -14.71 -7.93
C GLY A 525 19.08 -15.89 -6.96
N GLU A 526 19.97 -16.83 -7.24
CA GLU A 526 20.52 -17.76 -6.24
C GLU A 526 22.06 -17.62 -6.29
N GLU A 527 22.63 -16.94 -5.29
CA GLU A 527 23.97 -17.25 -4.77
C GLU A 527 23.81 -18.48 -3.86
N GLY A 528 24.69 -19.48 -3.80
CA GLY A 528 25.99 -19.76 -4.40
C GLY A 528 26.51 -21.08 -3.80
N ASN A 529 27.66 -21.59 -4.24
CA ASN A 529 28.73 -22.04 -3.33
C ASN A 529 30.00 -22.37 -4.10
N VAL A 530 31.12 -21.83 -3.63
CA VAL A 530 32.47 -22.26 -3.97
C VAL A 530 32.93 -23.17 -2.83
N ASP A 531 33.25 -24.43 -3.13
CA ASP A 531 34.37 -25.14 -2.51
C ASP A 531 34.54 -26.55 -3.11
N GLY A 532 35.79 -26.92 -3.41
CA GLY A 532 36.15 -28.27 -3.83
C GLY A 532 37.36 -28.34 -4.75
N VAL A 533 38.54 -27.97 -4.26
CA VAL A 533 39.81 -28.41 -4.85
C VAL A 533 39.92 -29.93 -4.68
N THR A 534 40.08 -30.66 -5.77
CA THR A 534 40.91 -31.88 -5.78
C THR A 534 41.78 -31.89 -7.03
N GLU A 535 43.07 -31.93 -6.80
CA GLU A 535 44.10 -32.25 -7.79
C GLU A 535 43.92 -33.70 -8.26
N ASN A 536 43.85 -33.93 -9.57
CA ASN A 536 44.75 -34.83 -10.30
C ASN A 536 44.29 -35.03 -11.76
N ASP A 537 45.31 -35.02 -12.62
CA ASP A 537 45.39 -35.67 -13.93
C ASP A 537 44.60 -35.06 -15.10
N ARG A 538 45.28 -34.22 -15.87
CA ARG A 538 45.90 -34.71 -17.13
C ARG A 538 46.91 -33.75 -17.72
N GLU A 539 48.15 -34.23 -17.73
CA GLU A 539 49.23 -33.83 -18.62
C GLU A 539 48.81 -33.89 -20.10
N ASN A 540 49.29 -32.90 -20.87
CA ASN A 540 50.07 -33.04 -22.10
C ASN A 540 49.68 -32.02 -23.18
N GLY A 541 50.70 -31.33 -23.71
CA GLY A 541 50.69 -30.92 -25.12
C GLY A 541 51.18 -29.51 -25.41
N ASN A 542 52.51 -29.39 -25.52
CA ASN A 542 53.29 -28.41 -26.30
C ASN A 542 52.56 -27.58 -27.38
N GLY A 543 53.01 -26.34 -27.54
CA GLY A 543 52.90 -25.61 -28.82
C GLY A 543 53.35 -24.16 -28.73
N GLU A 544 54.62 -23.91 -29.01
CA GLU A 544 55.27 -22.60 -29.07
C GLU A 544 54.74 -21.66 -30.17
N SER A 545 55.07 -20.38 -29.96
CA SER A 545 55.57 -19.40 -30.94
C SER A 545 54.58 -18.49 -31.71
N GLY A 546 54.89 -17.19 -31.68
CA GLY A 546 54.49 -16.24 -32.72
C GLY A 546 54.09 -14.83 -32.24
N THR A 547 55.04 -14.01 -31.81
CA THR A 547 54.93 -12.52 -31.71
C THR A 547 55.19 -11.88 -33.12
N PRO A 548 55.20 -10.53 -33.28
CA PRO A 548 54.08 -9.59 -33.43
C PRO A 548 54.25 -8.71 -34.72
N ASP A 549 53.69 -7.48 -34.71
CA ASP A 549 53.89 -6.33 -35.63
C ASP A 549 52.99 -6.31 -36.88
N THR A 550 52.39 -5.20 -37.37
CA THR A 550 52.80 -3.78 -37.35
C THR A 550 51.62 -2.85 -37.75
N GLU A 551 51.60 -1.66 -37.13
CA GLU A 551 51.38 -0.31 -37.67
C GLU A 551 50.22 0.13 -38.63
N VAL A 552 49.45 1.10 -38.10
CA VAL A 552 49.12 2.48 -38.60
C VAL A 552 48.43 2.67 -39.97
N LYS A 553 47.24 3.30 -39.99
CA LYS A 553 47.00 4.70 -40.48
C LYS A 553 45.52 5.11 -40.52
N PHE A 554 45.30 6.34 -40.04
CA PHE A 554 44.13 7.18 -40.22
C PHE A 554 43.88 7.50 -41.71
N ASP A 555 42.62 7.70 -42.09
CA ASP A 555 42.28 8.83 -42.95
C ASP A 555 40.85 9.32 -42.75
N ASN A 556 40.76 10.65 -42.70
CA ASN A 556 39.58 11.46 -42.49
C ASN A 556 39.30 12.16 -43.83
N LYS A 557 38.08 12.12 -44.39
CA LYS A 557 37.74 13.01 -45.51
C LYS A 557 36.25 13.31 -45.62
N THR A 558 35.95 14.57 -45.32
CA THR A 558 34.75 15.34 -45.63
C THR A 558 34.73 15.78 -47.10
N THR A 559 33.58 16.32 -47.53
CA THR A 559 33.19 17.09 -48.74
C THR A 559 32.34 16.31 -49.75
N LYS A 560 31.18 16.82 -50.20
CA LYS A 560 30.74 18.22 -50.41
C LYS A 560 29.38 18.52 -49.80
#